data_AF-A0A6G0RGD4-F1
#
_entry.id   AF-A0A6G0RGD4-F1
#
_cell.length_a   1.000
_cell.length_b   1.000
_cell.length_c   1.000
_cell.angle_alpha   90.00
_cell.angle_beta   90.00
_cell.angle_gamma   90.00
#
_symmetry.space_group_name_H-M   'P 1'
#
loop_
_entity.id
_entity.type
_entity.pdbx_description
1 polymer ?
#
loop_
_entity_poly.entity_id
_entity_poly.type
_entity_poly.pdbx_seq_one_letter_code
_entity_poly.pdbx_strand_id
1 'polypeptide(L)'
;MELSKLVKDLTKLDSVTVALQDEELTMLQVRDLFDHSIAKYPIMKKYLCTNAAIINNAPFERALVKLQSGRKLTPVEREASARLLAPAVEETSLSEEDSESEETFAQLALKRRRLAGPADIYIDTGFVPPTSNICERLFSQSNLVLSDQRRALRPATLEMLVFLRANRDLW
;
A
#
# COMPACT_ATOMS: atom_id res chain seq x y z
N MET A 1 6.12 34.55 -23.25
CA MET A 1 6.30 34.56 -21.78
C MET A 1 5.41 33.53 -21.07
N GLU A 2 4.22 33.21 -21.59
CA GLU A 2 3.36 32.14 -21.03
C GLU A 2 3.87 30.72 -21.34
N LEU A 3 4.34 30.48 -22.57
CA LEU A 3 4.87 29.17 -22.98
C LEU A 3 6.03 28.71 -22.09
N SER A 4 6.94 29.62 -21.73
CA SER A 4 8.07 29.33 -20.84
C SER A 4 7.63 29.01 -19.41
N LYS A 5 6.50 29.55 -18.95
CA LYS A 5 5.93 29.20 -17.63
C LYS A 5 5.30 27.81 -17.69
N LEU A 6 4.52 27.54 -18.74
CA LEU A 6 3.90 26.23 -18.95
C LEU A 6 4.93 25.11 -19.05
N VAL A 7 6.01 25.30 -19.83
CA VAL A 7 7.10 24.32 -19.92
C VAL A 7 7.71 24.04 -18.55
N LYS A 8 7.96 25.07 -17.73
CA LYS A 8 8.48 24.91 -16.37
C LYS A 8 7.52 24.14 -15.45
N ASP A 9 6.22 24.27 -15.66
CA ASP A 9 5.24 23.52 -14.89
C ASP A 9 5.15 22.06 -15.36
N LEU A 10 5.16 21.83 -16.67
CA LEU A 10 5.23 20.48 -17.24
C LEU A 10 6.49 19.74 -16.81
N THR A 11 7.65 20.37 -16.77
CA THR A 11 8.88 19.71 -16.28
C THR A 11 8.81 19.29 -14.82
N LYS A 12 8.07 20.03 -13.98
CA LYS A 12 7.88 19.63 -12.57
C LYS A 12 6.93 18.44 -12.50
N LEU A 13 5.84 18.45 -13.25
CA LEU A 13 4.90 17.34 -13.28
C LEU A 13 5.56 16.08 -13.84
N ASP A 14 6.38 16.23 -14.88
CA ASP A 14 7.19 15.14 -15.45
C ASP A 14 8.09 14.50 -14.38
N SER A 15 8.79 15.32 -13.60
CA SER A 15 9.62 14.81 -12.50
C SER A 15 8.85 13.99 -11.45
N VAL A 16 7.60 14.38 -11.15
CA VAL A 16 6.73 13.60 -10.25
C VAL A 16 6.32 12.30 -10.92
N THR A 17 5.92 12.33 -12.19
CA THR A 17 5.52 11.11 -12.91
C THR A 17 6.66 10.12 -13.08
N VAL A 18 7.89 10.59 -13.27
CA VAL A 18 9.08 9.74 -13.30
C VAL A 18 9.35 9.15 -11.93
N ALA A 19 9.28 9.93 -10.85
CA ALA A 19 9.45 9.41 -9.50
C ALA A 19 8.41 8.33 -9.14
N LEU A 20 7.17 8.48 -9.61
CA LEU A 20 6.10 7.50 -9.41
C LEU A 20 6.35 6.15 -10.13
N GLN A 21 7.29 6.10 -11.08
CA GLN A 21 7.65 4.89 -11.83
C GLN A 21 8.71 4.03 -11.14
N ASP A 22 9.24 4.50 -10.01
CA ASP A 22 10.18 3.74 -9.19
C ASP A 22 9.51 2.51 -8.55
N GLU A 23 10.22 1.38 -8.56
CA GLU A 23 9.74 0.09 -8.09
C GLU A 23 9.83 -0.04 -6.57
N GLU A 24 10.75 0.69 -5.93
CA GLU A 24 10.95 0.68 -4.48
C GLU A 24 10.10 1.74 -3.74
N LEU A 25 9.24 2.44 -4.48
CA LEU A 25 8.44 3.52 -3.93
C LEU A 25 7.37 2.99 -2.98
N THR A 26 7.26 3.62 -1.80
CA THR A 26 6.26 3.25 -0.79
C THR A 26 4.98 4.09 -0.92
N MET A 27 3.86 3.59 -0.37
CA MET A 27 2.60 4.33 -0.30
C MET A 27 2.72 5.68 0.41
N LEU A 28 3.57 5.78 1.44
CA LEU A 28 3.88 7.02 2.15
C LEU A 28 4.53 8.05 1.21
N GLN A 29 5.58 7.65 0.48
CA GLN A 29 6.29 8.53 -0.46
C GLN A 29 5.38 8.98 -1.60
N VAL A 30 4.53 8.10 -2.14
CA VAL A 30 3.51 8.49 -3.14
C VAL A 30 2.59 9.56 -2.57
N ARG A 31 2.16 9.41 -1.31
CA ARG A 31 1.30 10.42 -0.67
C ARG A 31 2.03 11.75 -0.49
N ASP A 32 3.31 11.74 -0.13
CA ASP A 32 4.13 12.96 -0.03
C ASP A 32 4.25 13.68 -1.38
N LEU A 33 4.47 12.94 -2.48
CA LEU A 33 4.50 13.48 -3.84
C LEU A 33 3.15 14.09 -4.26
N PHE A 34 2.05 13.43 -3.92
CA PHE A 34 0.70 13.91 -4.20
C PHE A 34 0.36 15.16 -3.39
N ASP A 35 0.64 15.17 -2.10
CA ASP A 35 0.38 16.32 -1.23
C ASP A 35 1.23 17.53 -1.66
N HIS A 36 2.49 17.32 -2.06
CA HIS A 36 3.33 18.37 -2.65
C HIS A 36 2.75 18.91 -3.96
N SER A 37 2.24 18.01 -4.83
CA SER A 37 1.62 18.38 -6.10
C SER A 37 0.32 19.17 -5.89
N ILE A 38 -0.50 18.78 -4.90
CA ILE A 38 -1.73 19.50 -4.53
C ILE A 38 -1.42 20.88 -3.98
N ALA A 39 -0.40 21.01 -3.12
CA ALA A 39 0.00 22.29 -2.55
C ALA A 39 0.38 23.31 -3.63
N LYS A 40 1.00 22.84 -4.72
CA LYS A 40 1.41 23.67 -5.86
C LYS A 40 0.32 23.87 -6.91
N TYR A 41 -0.47 22.84 -7.15
CA TYR A 41 -1.52 22.79 -8.16
C TYR A 41 -2.85 22.34 -7.51
N PRO A 42 -3.58 23.26 -6.83
CA PRO A 42 -4.77 22.91 -6.06
C PRO A 42 -5.88 22.22 -6.87
N ILE A 43 -5.92 22.43 -8.19
CA ILE A 43 -6.84 21.77 -9.11
C ILE A 43 -6.70 20.24 -9.11
N MET A 44 -5.52 19.72 -8.79
CA MET A 44 -5.24 18.28 -8.73
C MET A 44 -5.84 17.61 -7.50
N LYS A 45 -6.26 18.37 -6.49
CA LYS A 45 -6.85 17.84 -5.24
C LYS A 45 -8.02 16.89 -5.51
N LYS A 46 -8.83 17.18 -6.53
CA LYS A 46 -9.96 16.34 -6.93
C LYS A 46 -9.55 14.88 -7.22
N TYR A 47 -8.33 14.67 -7.72
CA TYR A 47 -7.82 13.39 -8.17
C TYR A 47 -6.82 12.76 -7.20
N LEU A 48 -5.99 13.58 -6.54
CA LEU A 48 -4.86 13.08 -5.76
C LEU A 48 -5.11 13.01 -4.24
N CYS A 49 -6.22 13.56 -3.75
CA CYS A 49 -6.50 13.52 -2.31
C CYS A 49 -6.76 12.09 -1.80
N THR A 50 -6.59 11.89 -0.49
CA THR A 50 -6.75 10.57 0.17
C THR A 50 -8.15 9.96 0.06
N ASN A 51 -9.14 10.76 -0.32
CA ASN A 51 -10.54 10.35 -0.46
C ASN A 51 -11.05 10.63 -1.88
N ALA A 52 -10.16 10.70 -2.87
CA ALA A 52 -10.55 10.87 -4.26
C ALA A 52 -11.44 9.71 -4.70
N ALA A 53 -12.45 9.99 -5.53
CA ALA A 53 -13.42 8.98 -5.99
C ALA A 53 -12.78 7.83 -6.81
N ILE A 54 -11.56 8.02 -7.30
CA ILE A 54 -10.79 7.00 -8.01
C ILE A 54 -10.21 5.93 -7.08
N ILE A 55 -10.12 6.20 -5.78
CA ILE A 55 -9.54 5.28 -4.80
C ILE A 55 -10.56 4.21 -4.45
N ASN A 56 -10.20 2.94 -4.67
CA ASN A 56 -11.08 1.80 -4.42
C ASN A 56 -11.30 1.56 -2.91
N ASN A 57 -10.24 1.62 -2.11
CA ASN A 57 -10.31 1.40 -0.66
C ASN A 57 -9.51 2.47 0.10
N ALA A 58 -10.13 3.63 0.31
CA ALA A 58 -9.50 4.76 0.97
C ALA A 58 -9.08 4.47 2.44
N PRO A 59 -9.88 3.76 3.27
CA PRO A 59 -9.43 3.34 4.59
C PRO A 59 -8.17 2.48 4.58
N PHE A 60 -8.06 1.56 3.63
CA PHE A 60 -6.87 0.71 3.51
C PHE A 60 -5.63 1.51 3.11
N GLU A 61 -5.71 2.38 2.09
CA GLU A 61 -4.56 3.21 1.70
C GLU A 61 -4.08 4.11 2.85
N ARG A 62 -5.00 4.71 3.60
CA ARG A 62 -4.64 5.52 4.78
C ARG A 62 -4.01 4.67 5.89
N ALA A 63 -4.46 3.43 6.07
CA ALA A 63 -3.86 2.49 6.98
C ALA A 63 -2.39 2.23 6.61
N LEU A 64 -2.10 1.95 5.34
CA LEU A 64 -0.73 1.74 4.85
C LEU A 64 0.18 2.94 5.11
N VAL A 65 -0.27 4.15 4.76
CA VAL A 65 0.50 5.38 5.00
C VAL A 65 0.78 5.57 6.50
N LYS A 66 -0.18 5.25 7.37
CA LYS A 66 0.00 5.34 8.83
C LYS A 66 0.96 4.29 9.37
N LEU A 67 0.88 3.05 8.87
CA LEU A 67 1.79 1.96 9.21
C LEU A 67 3.24 2.33 8.85
N GLN A 68 3.46 2.82 7.62
CA GLN A 68 4.79 3.21 7.13
C GLN A 68 5.36 4.44 7.85
N SER A 69 4.50 5.33 8.37
CA SER A 69 4.93 6.51 9.15
C SER A 69 5.00 6.29 10.67
N GLY A 70 4.70 5.07 11.15
CA GLY A 70 4.67 4.75 12.59
C GLY A 70 3.54 5.43 13.36
N ARG A 71 2.46 5.85 12.68
CA ARG A 71 1.30 6.52 13.28
C ARG A 71 0.24 5.49 13.71
N LYS A 72 -0.54 5.85 14.74
CA LYS A 72 -1.63 5.00 15.24
C LYS A 72 -2.79 4.95 14.24
N LEU A 73 -3.33 3.75 14.03
CA LEU A 73 -4.50 3.52 13.19
C LEU A 73 -5.80 3.86 13.91
N THR A 74 -6.77 4.34 13.15
CA THR A 74 -8.16 4.46 13.60
C THR A 74 -8.85 3.09 13.55
N PRO A 75 -9.98 2.89 14.27
CA PRO A 75 -10.68 1.61 14.26
C PRO A 75 -11.07 1.12 12.85
N VAL A 76 -11.52 2.03 11.98
CA VAL A 76 -11.89 1.73 10.59
C VAL A 76 -10.68 1.29 9.75
N GLU A 77 -9.53 1.91 9.99
CA GLU A 77 -8.29 1.57 9.29
C GLU A 77 -7.71 0.24 9.78
N ARG A 78 -7.86 -0.05 11.09
CA ARG A 78 -7.49 -1.35 11.67
C ARG A 78 -8.32 -2.48 11.05
N GLU A 79 -9.63 -2.29 10.92
CA GLU A 79 -10.51 -3.27 10.28
C GLU A 79 -10.13 -3.49 8.81
N ALA A 80 -9.85 -2.41 8.07
CA ALA A 80 -9.41 -2.49 6.68
C ALA A 80 -8.04 -3.18 6.51
N SER A 81 -7.14 -3.06 7.48
CA SER A 81 -5.79 -3.62 7.47
C SER A 81 -5.65 -4.92 8.27
N ALA A 82 -6.76 -5.53 8.70
CA ALA A 82 -6.74 -6.74 9.53
C ALA A 82 -5.96 -7.91 8.89
N ARG A 83 -5.90 -7.96 7.56
CA ARG A 83 -5.13 -8.98 6.81
C ARG A 83 -3.62 -8.80 6.90
N LEU A 84 -3.14 -7.64 7.33
CA LEU A 84 -1.72 -7.29 7.46
C LEU A 84 -1.22 -7.43 8.89
N LEU A 85 -2.08 -7.85 9.84
CA LEU A 85 -1.64 -8.21 11.18
C LEU A 85 -0.64 -9.35 11.06
N ALA A 86 0.53 -9.18 11.67
CA ALA A 86 1.50 -10.24 11.73
C ALA A 86 0.87 -11.42 12.49
N PRO A 87 1.03 -12.66 12.00
CA PRO A 87 0.75 -13.80 12.85
C PRO A 87 1.60 -13.63 14.11
N ALA A 88 1.00 -13.86 15.28
CA ALA A 88 1.73 -13.85 16.53
C ALA A 88 2.84 -14.90 16.43
N VAL A 89 4.03 -14.48 16.02
CA VAL A 89 5.24 -15.23 16.31
C VAL A 89 5.30 -15.19 17.82
N GLU A 90 5.06 -16.34 18.44
CA GLU A 90 5.19 -16.52 19.88
C GLU A 90 6.59 -16.07 20.30
N GLU A 91 6.70 -14.80 20.71
CA GLU A 91 7.74 -14.43 21.65
C GLU A 91 7.42 -15.21 22.92
N THR A 92 8.20 -16.27 23.11
CA THR A 92 8.26 -17.10 24.31
C THR A 92 8.50 -16.21 25.52
N SER A 93 7.43 -15.77 26.17
CA SER A 93 7.45 -15.32 27.56
C SER A 93 6.63 -16.31 28.38
N LEU A 94 7.35 -17.38 28.76
CA LEU A 94 7.25 -18.14 30.00
C LEU A 94 5.87 -18.16 30.68
N SER A 95 5.23 -19.32 30.52
CA SER A 95 4.26 -19.95 31.43
C SER A 95 4.24 -19.39 32.85
N GLU A 96 3.09 -18.94 33.33
CA GLU A 96 2.72 -19.10 34.74
C GLU A 96 1.25 -19.52 34.83
N GLU A 97 1.08 -20.63 35.53
CA GLU A 97 -0.12 -21.46 35.65
C GLU A 97 -1.27 -20.72 36.35
N ASP A 98 -2.46 -21.06 35.89
CA ASP A 98 -3.75 -20.59 36.38
C ASP A 98 -3.97 -21.09 37.82
N SER A 99 -3.92 -20.17 38.79
CA SER A 99 -4.41 -20.43 40.15
C SER A 99 -5.57 -19.50 40.44
N GLU A 100 -6.76 -20.08 40.29
CA GLU A 100 -8.08 -19.51 40.56
C GLU A 100 -8.13 -18.95 42.00
N SER A 101 -7.92 -17.65 42.13
CA SER A 101 -8.08 -16.90 43.37
C SER A 101 -8.81 -15.60 43.08
N GLU A 102 -9.83 -15.28 43.90
CA GLU A 102 -10.74 -14.15 43.70
C GLU A 102 -9.96 -12.82 43.57
N GLU A 103 -9.92 -12.27 42.35
CA GLU A 103 -9.14 -11.07 42.02
C GLU A 103 -9.64 -9.85 42.81
N THR A 104 -8.74 -9.14 43.49
CA THR A 104 -9.05 -7.96 44.30
C THR A 104 -9.38 -6.75 43.40
N PHE A 105 -10.22 -5.81 43.87
CA PHE A 105 -10.63 -4.59 43.14
C PHE A 105 -9.44 -3.78 42.54
N ALA A 106 -8.30 -3.74 43.24
CA ALA A 106 -7.08 -3.10 42.75
C ALA A 106 -6.42 -3.85 41.58
N GLN A 107 -6.49 -5.18 41.57
CA GLN A 107 -5.98 -6.02 40.48
C GLN A 107 -6.82 -5.83 39.21
N LEU A 108 -8.16 -5.72 39.33
CA LEU A 108 -9.05 -5.37 38.22
C LEU A 108 -8.73 -3.99 37.60
N ALA A 109 -8.38 -2.99 38.44
CA ALA A 109 -7.98 -1.67 37.96
C ALA A 109 -6.64 -1.68 37.21
N LEU A 110 -5.67 -2.50 37.66
CA LEU A 110 -4.39 -2.69 36.98
C LEU A 110 -4.50 -3.56 35.72
N LYS A 111 -5.41 -4.53 35.68
CA LYS A 111 -5.73 -5.34 34.50
C LYS A 111 -6.29 -4.47 33.38
N ARG A 112 -7.11 -3.46 33.69
CA ARG A 112 -7.59 -2.46 32.69
C ARG A 112 -6.46 -1.68 32.02
N ARG A 113 -5.32 -1.47 32.70
CA ARG A 113 -4.12 -0.86 32.10
C ARG A 113 -3.37 -1.83 31.19
N ARG A 114 -3.38 -3.14 31.50
CA ARG A 114 -2.86 -4.23 30.64
C ARG A 114 -3.78 -4.55 29.44
N LEU A 115 -5.06 -4.22 29.53
CA LEU A 115 -6.05 -4.32 28.44
C LEU A 115 -5.98 -3.17 27.42
N ALA A 116 -5.12 -2.17 27.65
CA ALA A 116 -4.52 -1.43 26.54
C ALA A 116 -3.56 -2.43 25.86
N GLY A 117 -4.14 -3.26 24.99
CA GLY A 117 -3.57 -4.51 24.52
C GLY A 117 -2.17 -4.39 23.90
N PRO A 118 -1.52 -5.53 23.63
CA PRO A 118 -0.25 -5.55 22.92
C PRO A 118 -0.38 -4.67 21.67
N ALA A 119 0.63 -3.84 21.42
CA ALA A 119 0.65 -3.03 20.22
C ALA A 119 0.46 -3.97 19.02
N ASP A 120 -0.61 -3.76 18.25
CA ASP A 120 -0.89 -4.56 17.05
C ASP A 120 0.38 -4.57 16.19
N ILE A 121 1.02 -5.73 16.07
CA ILE A 121 2.21 -5.89 15.24
C ILE A 121 1.71 -6.16 13.82
N TYR A 122 2.10 -5.31 12.89
CA TYR A 122 1.78 -5.45 11.48
C TYR A 122 3.01 -5.96 10.72
N ILE A 123 2.76 -6.72 9.66
CA ILE A 123 3.81 -7.09 8.70
C ILE A 123 4.33 -5.82 8.04
N ASP A 124 5.61 -5.80 7.66
CA ASP A 124 6.14 -4.72 6.84
C ASP A 124 5.28 -4.56 5.58
N THR A 125 4.85 -3.34 5.29
CA THR A 125 3.96 -3.02 4.18
C THR A 125 4.70 -2.46 2.97
N GLY A 126 6.04 -2.43 3.01
CA GLY A 126 6.89 -2.01 1.89
C GLY A 126 6.69 -2.85 0.63
N PHE A 127 6.26 -4.11 0.75
CA PHE A 127 6.00 -4.97 -0.40
C PHE A 127 4.74 -4.61 -1.19
N VAL A 128 3.84 -3.79 -0.63
CA VAL A 128 2.58 -3.41 -1.29
C VAL A 128 2.89 -2.31 -2.31
N PRO A 129 2.83 -2.59 -3.63
CA PRO A 129 3.16 -1.58 -4.63
C PRO A 129 2.11 -0.46 -4.59
N PRO A 130 2.53 0.81 -4.60
CA PRO A 130 1.61 1.92 -4.42
C PRO A 130 0.93 2.37 -5.73
N THR A 131 1.40 1.91 -6.88
CA THR A 131 0.89 2.26 -8.20
C THR A 131 0.62 1.01 -9.04
N SER A 132 -0.28 1.13 -10.01
CA SER A 132 -0.59 0.07 -10.99
C SER A 132 0.51 -0.13 -12.05
N ASN A 133 1.66 0.54 -11.93
CA ASN A 133 2.70 0.55 -12.94
C ASN A 133 3.20 -0.86 -13.29
N ILE A 134 3.30 -1.76 -12.32
CA ILE A 134 3.68 -3.16 -12.56
C ILE A 134 2.64 -3.83 -13.47
N CYS A 135 1.35 -3.66 -13.19
CA CYS A 135 0.27 -4.17 -14.02
C CYS A 135 0.27 -3.54 -15.43
N GLU A 136 0.46 -2.23 -15.52
CA GLU A 136 0.50 -1.51 -16.80
C GLU A 136 1.67 -1.96 -17.67
N ARG A 137 2.87 -2.13 -17.08
CA ARG A 137 4.03 -2.71 -17.76
C ARG A 137 3.75 -4.13 -18.22
N LEU A 138 3.13 -4.96 -17.38
CA LEU A 138 2.73 -6.33 -17.73
C LEU A 138 1.78 -6.35 -18.94
N PHE A 139 0.75 -5.50 -18.94
CA PHE A 139 -0.21 -5.42 -20.05
C PHE A 139 0.40 -4.80 -21.32
N SER A 140 1.35 -3.88 -21.17
CA SER A 140 2.11 -3.36 -22.32
C SER A 140 2.96 -4.46 -22.96
N GLN A 141 3.65 -5.26 -22.15
CA GLN A 141 4.45 -6.38 -22.64
C GLN A 141 3.59 -7.51 -23.21
N SER A 142 2.41 -7.78 -22.64
CA SER A 142 1.51 -8.81 -23.17
C SER A 142 1.00 -8.47 -24.57
N ASN A 143 0.89 -7.18 -24.91
CA ASN A 143 0.54 -6.74 -26.25
C ASN A 143 1.58 -7.15 -27.31
N LEU A 144 2.87 -7.28 -26.92
CA LEU A 144 3.91 -7.83 -27.80
C LEU A 144 3.72 -9.35 -28.04
N VAL A 145 3.09 -10.05 -27.10
CA VAL A 145 2.77 -11.48 -27.22
C VAL A 145 1.52 -11.68 -28.09
N LEU A 146 0.50 -10.84 -27.88
CA LEU A 146 -0.78 -10.84 -28.61
C LEU A 146 -0.71 -10.05 -29.94
N SER A 147 0.27 -10.37 -30.78
CA SER A 147 0.37 -9.77 -32.12
C SER A 147 -0.80 -10.16 -33.03
N ASP A 148 -1.02 -9.44 -34.12
CA ASP A 148 -2.08 -9.72 -35.10
C ASP A 148 -2.04 -11.16 -35.65
N GLN A 149 -0.85 -11.71 -35.85
CA GLN A 149 -0.63 -13.08 -36.31
C GLN A 149 -0.98 -14.13 -35.23
N ARG A 150 -1.05 -13.71 -33.97
CA ARG A 150 -1.29 -14.58 -32.79
C ARG A 150 -2.63 -14.30 -32.11
N ARG A 151 -3.52 -13.52 -32.74
CA ARG A 151 -4.87 -13.23 -32.22
C ARG A 151 -5.75 -14.47 -32.03
N ALA A 152 -5.45 -15.57 -32.72
CA ALA A 152 -6.15 -16.84 -32.57
C ALA A 152 -5.69 -17.66 -31.35
N LEU A 153 -4.72 -17.17 -30.55
CA LEU A 153 -4.33 -17.80 -29.30
C LEU A 153 -5.53 -17.88 -28.35
N ARG A 154 -5.69 -19.04 -27.71
CA ARG A 154 -6.68 -19.19 -26.63
C ARG A 154 -6.24 -18.34 -25.42
N PRO A 155 -7.18 -17.74 -24.65
CA PRO A 155 -6.84 -16.93 -23.48
C PRO A 155 -5.89 -17.63 -22.50
N ALA A 156 -6.14 -18.91 -22.17
CA ALA A 156 -5.28 -19.70 -21.29
C ALA A 156 -3.84 -19.84 -21.82
N THR A 157 -3.65 -19.92 -23.14
CA THR A 157 -2.31 -19.98 -23.74
C THR A 157 -1.61 -18.63 -23.64
N LEU A 158 -2.32 -17.53 -23.85
CA LEU A 158 -1.79 -16.19 -23.67
C LEU A 158 -1.36 -15.95 -22.21
N GLU A 159 -2.23 -16.28 -21.26
CA GLU A 159 -1.95 -16.17 -19.82
C GLU A 159 -0.69 -16.93 -19.44
N MET A 160 -0.55 -18.17 -19.89
CA MET A 160 0.65 -18.98 -19.62
C MET A 160 1.91 -18.38 -20.25
N LEU A 161 1.84 -17.86 -21.49
CA LEU A 161 2.99 -17.21 -22.12
C LEU A 161 3.39 -15.91 -21.41
N VAL A 162 2.43 -15.11 -20.96
CA VAL A 162 2.67 -13.87 -20.21
C VAL A 162 3.23 -14.19 -18.83
N PHE A 163 2.67 -15.18 -18.12
CA PHE A 163 3.19 -15.66 -16.84
C PHE A 163 4.63 -16.14 -16.96
N LEU A 164 4.92 -16.96 -17.98
CA LEU A 164 6.29 -17.38 -18.25
C LEU A 164 7.16 -16.15 -18.57
N ARG A 165 6.74 -15.25 -19.45
CA ARG A 165 7.59 -14.11 -19.78
C ARG A 165 7.88 -13.19 -18.58
N ALA A 166 6.92 -12.97 -17.70
CA ALA A 166 7.05 -12.09 -16.54
C ALA A 166 7.98 -12.65 -15.46
N ASN A 167 8.03 -13.97 -15.30
CA ASN A 167 8.81 -14.64 -14.25
C ASN A 167 10.10 -15.29 -14.79
N ARG A 168 10.63 -14.78 -15.92
CA ARG A 168 11.76 -15.39 -16.65
C ARG A 168 13.01 -15.61 -15.78
N ASP A 169 13.16 -14.82 -14.73
CA ASP A 169 14.22 -14.85 -13.74
C ASP A 169 14.12 -16.02 -12.74
N LEU A 170 12.96 -16.68 -12.66
CA LEU A 170 12.72 -17.79 -11.73
C LEU A 170 13.09 -19.19 -12.29
N TRP A 171 13.63 -19.28 -13.50
CA TRP A 171 14.11 -20.53 -14.13
C TRP A 171 15.26 -20.30 -15.11
#